data_AF-A0A9P5MT14-F1
#
_entry.id   AF-A0A9P5MT14-F1
#
_cell.length_a   1.000
_cell.length_b   1.000
_cell.length_c   1.000
_cell.angle_alpha   90.00
_cell.angle_beta   90.00
_cell.angle_gamma   90.00
#
_symmetry.space_group_name_H-M   'P 1'
#
loop_
_entity.id
_entity.type
_entity.pdbx_description
1 polymer ?
#
loop_
_entity_poly.entity_id
_entity_poly.type
_entity_poly.pdbx_seq_one_letter_code
_entity_poly.pdbx_strand_id
1 'polypeptide(L)'
;MSVLSAFALFSTARQAIASSPRLFSSSATLGYPKLKTHSGSKKRWRALASGAFKRAHSGHSHLNVSKRPGRKNRLSLTAYSSPSQTAKLKKLMPY
;
A
#
# COMPACT_ATOMS: atom_id res chain seq x y z
N MET A 1 -50.42 -18.78 44.12
CA MET A 1 -50.42 -17.33 44.40
C MET A 1 -49.18 -16.76 43.71
N SER A 2 -49.22 -16.69 42.38
CA SER A 2 -49.64 -15.49 41.62
C SER A 2 -48.60 -14.37 41.84
N VAL A 3 -47.81 -13.95 40.86
CA VAL A 3 -48.21 -13.58 39.50
C VAL A 3 -47.01 -13.61 38.54
N LEU A 4 -47.22 -14.29 37.42
CA LEU A 4 -46.54 -14.03 36.15
C LEU A 4 -46.96 -12.64 35.65
N SER A 5 -46.00 -11.75 35.36
CA SER A 5 -46.28 -10.55 34.56
C SER A 5 -45.49 -10.63 33.26
N ALA A 6 -46.16 -11.17 32.25
CA ALA A 6 -45.79 -11.09 30.85
C ALA A 6 -45.80 -9.62 30.40
N PHE A 7 -44.65 -9.10 29.96
CA PHE A 7 -44.58 -7.85 29.22
C PHE A 7 -44.27 -8.16 27.76
N ALA A 8 -45.35 -8.14 26.98
CA ALA A 8 -45.50 -7.87 25.56
C ALA A 8 -44.27 -8.02 24.64
N LEU A 9 -44.38 -9.04 23.79
CA LEU A 9 -44.02 -9.02 22.38
C LEU A 9 -44.36 -7.68 21.71
N PHE A 10 -43.36 -6.93 21.27
CA PHE A 10 -43.49 -6.06 20.10
C PHE A 10 -42.28 -6.25 19.18
N SER A 11 -42.47 -7.22 18.30
CA SER A 11 -41.76 -7.36 17.03
C SER A 11 -41.79 -6.03 16.27
N THR A 12 -40.63 -5.43 16.08
CA THR A 12 -40.36 -4.58 14.91
C THR A 12 -39.14 -5.14 14.22
N ALA A 13 -39.38 -6.09 13.32
CA ALA A 13 -38.41 -6.55 12.34
C ALA A 13 -37.91 -5.35 11.52
N ARG A 14 -36.73 -4.83 11.87
CA ARG A 14 -35.92 -4.06 10.92
C ARG A 14 -35.38 -5.05 9.89
N GLN A 15 -36.09 -5.18 8.77
CA GLN A 15 -35.51 -5.70 7.54
C GLN A 15 -34.34 -4.79 7.16
N ALA A 16 -33.12 -5.22 7.47
CA ALA A 16 -31.95 -4.68 6.84
C ALA A 16 -31.95 -5.19 5.40
N ILE A 17 -32.32 -4.31 4.47
CA ILE A 17 -32.09 -4.50 3.04
C ILE A 17 -30.60 -4.81 2.88
N ALA A 18 -30.30 -6.06 2.52
CA ALA A 18 -28.97 -6.48 2.15
C ALA A 18 -28.56 -5.68 0.91
N SER A 19 -27.80 -4.61 1.12
CA SER A 19 -27.12 -3.91 0.04
C SER A 19 -26.01 -4.83 -0.49
N SER A 20 -26.35 -5.74 -1.42
CA SER A 20 -25.38 -6.56 -2.14
C SER A 20 -24.32 -5.68 -2.80
N PRO A 21 -23.05 -5.67 -2.35
CA PRO A 21 -22.00 -4.98 -3.05
C PRO A 21 -21.25 -5.99 -3.92
N ARG A 22 -21.54 -5.87 -5.21
CA ARG A 22 -20.63 -6.09 -6.35
C ARG A 22 -20.29 -7.55 -6.69
N LEU A 23 -21.00 -8.02 -7.71
CA LEU A 23 -20.61 -9.11 -8.59
C LEU A 23 -19.35 -8.71 -9.39
N PHE A 24 -18.17 -8.70 -8.77
CA PHE A 24 -16.94 -8.84 -9.56
C PHE A 24 -16.76 -10.33 -9.83
N SER A 25 -17.12 -10.74 -11.04
CA SER A 25 -16.98 -12.10 -11.58
C SER A 25 -15.70 -12.77 -11.07
N SER A 26 -15.87 -13.83 -10.27
CA SER A 26 -14.79 -14.73 -9.85
C SER A 26 -14.90 -16.03 -10.65
N SER A 27 -14.63 -16.00 -11.95
CA SER A 27 -14.19 -17.23 -12.58
C SER A 27 -12.86 -17.59 -11.93
N ALA A 28 -12.86 -18.65 -11.12
CA ALA A 28 -11.68 -19.11 -10.44
C ALA A 28 -10.63 -19.55 -11.48
N THR A 29 -9.63 -18.70 -11.73
CA THR A 29 -8.44 -19.12 -12.46
C THR A 29 -7.73 -20.19 -11.62
N LEU A 30 -7.81 -21.45 -12.05
CA LEU A 30 -7.16 -22.63 -11.44
C LEU A 30 -5.61 -22.60 -11.50
N GLY A 31 -5.01 -21.44 -11.74
CA GLY A 31 -3.57 -21.24 -11.71
C GLY A 31 -3.23 -20.27 -10.59
N TYR A 32 -2.42 -20.72 -9.62
CA TYR A 32 -1.89 -19.88 -8.55
C TYR A 32 -1.29 -18.58 -9.13
N PRO A 33 -1.93 -17.40 -8.95
CA PRO A 33 -1.48 -16.19 -9.60
C PRO A 33 -0.19 -15.72 -8.94
N LYS A 34 0.93 -15.85 -9.67
CA LYS A 34 2.22 -15.34 -9.22
C LYS A 34 2.13 -13.83 -8.98
N LEU A 35 2.35 -13.40 -7.73
CA LEU A 35 2.45 -11.97 -7.38
C LEU A 35 3.49 -11.29 -8.27
N LYS A 36 3.16 -10.15 -8.88
CA LYS A 36 4.09 -9.47 -9.79
C LYS A 36 4.74 -8.30 -9.07
N THR A 37 6.04 -8.12 -9.32
CA THR A 37 6.78 -6.96 -8.87
C THR A 37 6.27 -5.69 -9.56
N HIS A 38 6.02 -4.63 -8.81
CA HIS A 38 5.62 -3.34 -9.37
C HIS A 38 6.75 -2.75 -10.24
N SER A 39 6.52 -2.67 -11.54
CA SER A 39 7.54 -2.27 -12.53
C SER A 39 8.10 -0.88 -12.28
N GLY A 40 7.25 0.07 -11.85
CA GLY A 40 7.66 1.43 -11.53
C GLY A 40 8.62 1.51 -10.34
N SER A 41 8.41 0.68 -9.32
CA SER A 41 9.27 0.59 -8.13
C SER A 41 10.59 -0.07 -8.49
N LYS A 42 10.53 -1.19 -9.23
CA LYS A 42 11.72 -1.91 -9.72
C LYS A 42 12.62 -1.02 -10.59
N LYS A 43 12.09 -0.04 -11.34
CA LYS A 43 12.93 0.88 -12.14
C LYS A 43 13.68 1.91 -11.29
N ARG A 44 13.10 2.35 -10.17
CA ARG A 44 13.58 3.48 -9.37
C ARG A 44 14.46 3.07 -8.17
N TRP A 45 14.18 1.90 -7.59
CA TRP A 45 14.84 1.43 -6.38
C TRP A 45 15.68 0.18 -6.66
N ARG A 46 16.80 0.05 -5.94
CA ARG A 46 17.65 -1.14 -5.93
C ARG A 46 17.71 -1.71 -4.51
N ALA A 47 17.47 -3.01 -4.38
CA ALA A 47 17.64 -3.70 -3.11
C ALA A 47 19.12 -3.83 -2.75
N LEU A 48 19.44 -3.73 -1.47
CA LEU A 48 20.74 -4.01 -0.90
C LEU A 48 20.66 -5.29 -0.07
N ALA A 49 21.80 -5.96 0.13
CA ALA A 49 21.89 -7.15 0.97
C ALA A 49 21.45 -6.89 2.43
N SER A 50 21.63 -5.66 2.92
CA SER A 50 21.18 -5.23 4.25
C SER A 50 19.66 -5.10 4.39
N GLY A 51 18.88 -5.30 3.33
CA GLY A 51 17.42 -5.17 3.33
C GLY A 51 16.92 -3.73 3.22
N ALA A 52 17.81 -2.75 3.07
CA ALA A 52 17.50 -1.38 2.70
C ALA A 52 17.47 -1.21 1.18
N PHE A 53 16.88 -0.10 0.71
CA PHE A 53 16.84 0.23 -0.72
C PHE A 53 17.60 1.51 -1.02
N LYS A 54 18.31 1.55 -2.15
CA LYS A 54 18.99 2.74 -2.66
C LYS A 54 18.27 3.34 -3.88
N ARG A 55 18.38 4.66 -4.04
CA ARG A 55 17.88 5.44 -5.19
C ARG A 55 18.73 6.70 -5.44
N ALA A 56 18.49 7.36 -6.56
CA ALA A 56 18.95 8.73 -6.78
C ALA A 56 18.09 9.77 -6.02
N HIS A 57 18.68 10.90 -5.65
CA HIS A 57 17.93 12.03 -5.11
C HIS A 57 17.07 12.72 -6.19
N SER A 58 15.96 13.29 -5.74
CA SER A 58 15.09 14.10 -6.58
C SER A 58 15.64 15.51 -6.74
N GLY A 59 15.44 16.12 -7.91
CA GLY A 59 15.78 17.53 -8.15
C GLY A 59 17.22 17.77 -8.58
N HIS A 60 17.93 16.78 -9.14
CA HIS A 60 19.24 16.98 -9.78
C HIS A 60 19.16 17.14 -11.31
N SER A 61 17.99 16.94 -11.93
CA SER A 61 17.88 16.89 -13.39
C SER A 61 17.79 18.26 -14.08
N HIS A 62 17.04 19.21 -13.52
CA HIS A 62 16.77 20.53 -14.12
C HIS A 62 16.88 21.66 -13.08
N LEU A 63 17.11 22.91 -13.51
CA LEU A 63 17.38 24.09 -12.67
C LEU A 63 18.67 23.99 -11.85
N ASN A 64 19.73 23.43 -12.41
CA ASN A 64 21.00 23.29 -11.68
C ASN A 64 21.80 24.60 -11.58
N VAL A 65 21.51 25.57 -12.45
CA VAL A 65 22.18 26.87 -12.47
C VAL A 65 21.87 27.68 -11.21
N SER A 66 20.61 27.70 -10.77
CA SER A 66 20.20 28.45 -9.57
C SER A 66 20.58 27.79 -8.24
N LYS A 67 21.05 26.53 -8.26
CA LYS A 67 21.39 25.78 -7.05
C LYS A 67 22.85 26.01 -6.69
N ARG A 68 23.10 26.30 -5.40
CA ARG A 68 24.46 26.37 -4.84
C ARG A 68 25.25 25.08 -5.14
N PRO A 69 26.56 25.16 -5.42
CA PRO A 69 27.40 23.99 -5.69
C PRO A 69 27.32 22.89 -4.62
N GLY A 70 27.34 23.25 -3.33
CA GLY A 70 27.20 22.28 -2.24
C GLY A 70 25.87 21.51 -2.26
N ARG A 71 24.78 22.14 -2.69
CA ARG A 71 23.48 21.47 -2.86
C ARG A 71 23.51 20.50 -4.04
N LYS A 72 24.17 20.87 -5.15
CA LYS A 72 24.35 19.98 -6.31
C LYS A 72 25.12 18.71 -5.92
N ASN A 73 26.20 18.85 -5.16
CA ASN A 73 27.01 17.72 -4.69
C ASN A 73 26.18 16.77 -3.83
N ARG A 74 25.44 17.29 -2.83
CA ARG A 74 24.57 16.46 -2.00
C ARG A 74 23.49 15.72 -2.80
N LEU A 75 22.90 16.37 -3.80
CA LEU A 75 21.89 15.77 -4.67
C LEU A 75 22.46 14.74 -5.66
N SER A 76 23.77 14.77 -5.93
CA SER A 76 24.45 13.77 -6.77
C SER A 76 24.67 12.45 -6.03
N LEU A 77 24.70 12.48 -4.70
CA LEU A 77 24.90 11.28 -3.88
C LEU A 77 23.70 10.32 -3.94
N THR A 78 23.95 9.08 -3.51
CA THR A 78 22.90 8.06 -3.42
C THR A 78 22.09 8.25 -2.14
N ALA A 79 20.77 8.17 -2.26
CA ALA A 79 19.85 8.23 -1.13
C ALA A 79 19.38 6.82 -0.73
N TYR A 80 19.23 6.61 0.57
CA TYR A 80 18.66 5.37 1.12
C TYR A 80 17.18 5.55 1.48
N SER A 81 16.45 4.44 1.57
CA SER A 81 15.06 4.42 2.00
C SER A 81 14.92 4.66 3.51
N SER A 82 13.90 5.41 3.91
CA SER A 82 13.51 5.47 5.32
C SER A 82 12.83 4.17 5.75
N PRO A 83 12.76 3.84 7.06
CA PRO A 83 12.14 2.61 7.55
C PRO A 83 10.70 2.42 7.04
N SER A 84 9.89 3.48 7.02
CA SER A 84 8.51 3.46 6.52
C SER A 84 8.43 3.16 5.02
N GLN A 85 9.37 3.69 4.23
CA GLN A 85 9.44 3.41 2.78
C GLN A 85 9.86 1.97 2.52
N THR A 86 10.83 1.46 3.28
CA THR A 86 11.30 0.07 3.20
C THR A 86 10.15 -0.92 3.39
N ALA A 87 9.29 -0.71 4.38
CA ALA A 87 8.12 -1.57 4.61
C ALA A 87 7.17 -1.61 3.41
N LYS A 88 6.94 -0.48 2.76
CA LYS A 88 6.10 -0.39 1.55
C LYS A 88 6.77 -1.03 0.33
N LEU A 89 8.08 -0.80 0.15
CA LEU A 89 8.84 -1.35 -0.97
C LEU A 89 8.91 -2.87 -0.93
N LYS A 90 9.09 -3.46 0.26
CA LYS A 90 9.07 -4.93 0.45
C LYS A 90 7.74 -5.56 0.00
N LYS A 91 6.61 -4.89 0.25
CA LYS A 91 5.29 -5.35 -0.22
C LYS A 91 5.14 -5.26 -1.74
N LEU A 92 5.71 -4.22 -2.37
CA LEU A 92 5.63 -3.98 -3.81
C LEU A 92 6.62 -4.83 -4.63
N MET A 93 7.68 -5.30 -3.99
CA MET A 93 8.76 -6.08 -4.60
C MET A 93 8.91 -7.41 -3.85
N PRO A 94 8.04 -8.39 -4.13
CA PRO A 94 8.09 -9.70 -3.49
C PRO A 94 9.28 -10.56 -3.99
N TYR A 95 9.87 -10.19 -5.12
CA TYR A 95 11.07 -10.79 -5.73
C TYR A 95 12.12 -9.74 -6.04
#